data_AF-O93685-F1
#
_entry.id   AF-O93685-F1
#
_cell.length_a   1.000
_cell.length_b   1.000
_cell.length_c   1.000
_cell.angle_alpha   90.00
_cell.angle_beta   90.00
_cell.angle_gamma   90.00
#
_symmetry.space_group_name_H-M   'P 1'
#
loop_
_entity.id
_entity.type
_entity.pdbx_description
1 polymer ?
#
loop_
_entity_poly.entity_id
_entity_poly.type
_entity_poly.pdbx_seq_one_letter_code
_entity_poly.pdbx_strand_id
1 'polypeptide(L)' 'MSEFDKFIQCWLKFRRVDHIQRLSEDCQQFICKFFNAIANDDPSFTEDIEEDIEYCKKFERRAIVPGVI' A
#
# COMPACT_ATOMS: atom_id res chain seq x y z
N MET A 1 14.55 12.92 7.38
CA MET A 1 13.27 12.28 7.70
C MET A 1 13.40 10.81 7.34
N SER A 2 13.17 9.90 8.29
CA SER A 2 13.38 8.46 8.09
C SER A 2 12.32 7.86 7.16
N GLU A 3 12.56 6.65 6.63
CA GLU A 3 11.52 5.92 5.89
C GLU A 3 10.31 5.60 6.76
N PHE A 4 10.53 5.36 8.05
CA PHE A 4 9.45 5.15 9.02
C PHE A 4 8.57 6.40 9.17
N ASP A 5 9.17 7.60 9.26
CA ASP A 5 8.39 8.85 9.32
C ASP A 5 7.53 9.06 8.06
N LYS A 6 8.09 8.71 6.88
CA LYS A 6 7.35 8.76 5.60
C LYS A 6 6.16 7.80 5.61
N PHE A 7 6.39 6.56 6.06
CA PHE A 7 5.32 5.57 6.22
C PHE A 7 4.22 6.08 7.14
N ILE A 8 4.56 6.62 8.32
CA ILE A 8 3.59 7.15 9.27
C ILE A 8 2.77 8.29 8.65
N GLN A 9 3.39 9.20 7.90
CA GLN A 9 2.65 10.26 7.21
C GLN A 9 1.69 9.71 6.15
N CYS A 10 2.11 8.69 5.40
CA CYS A 10 1.25 8.04 4.42
C CYS A 10 0.09 7.28 5.09
N TRP A 11 0.34 6.62 6.22
CA TRP A 11 -0.68 5.95 7.03
C TRP A 11 -1.73 6.91 7.56
N LEU A 12 -1.30 8.05 8.09
CA LEU A 12 -2.21 9.10 8.58
C LEU A 12 -3.06 9.71 7.47
N LYS A 13 -2.54 9.77 6.23
CA LYS A 13 -3.30 10.19 5.05
C LYS A 13 -4.30 9.12 4.62
N PHE A 14 -3.89 7.85 4.63
CA PHE A 14 -4.77 6.71 4.31
C PHE A 14 -6.01 6.70 5.19
N ARG A 15 -5.85 6.90 6.50
CA ARG A 15 -6.98 6.99 7.46
C ARG A 15 -8.02 8.08 7.19
N ARG A 16 -7.77 8.97 6.22
CA ARG A 16 -8.66 10.08 5.85
C ARG A 16 -9.27 9.91 4.45
N VAL A 17 -8.97 8.82 3.76
CA VAL A 17 -9.50 8.53 2.43
C VAL A 17 -10.19 7.17 2.45
N ASP A 18 -11.18 6.99 1.57
CA ASP A 18 -11.96 5.77 1.53
C ASP A 18 -11.20 4.61 0.85
N HIS A 19 -10.26 4.94 -0.05
CA HIS A 19 -9.47 3.95 -0.78
C HIS A 19 -8.05 4.44 -1.07
N ILE A 20 -7.13 3.48 -1.19
CA ILE A 20 -5.69 3.74 -1.35
C ILE A 20 -5.34 4.53 -2.63
N GLN A 21 -6.14 4.43 -3.71
CA GLN A 21 -5.90 5.13 -4.98
C GLN A 21 -6.02 6.66 -4.85
N ARG A 22 -6.56 7.17 -3.74
CA ARG A 22 -6.61 8.60 -3.41
C ARG A 22 -5.30 9.14 -2.84
N LEU A 23 -4.37 8.26 -2.47
CA LEU A 23 -3.05 8.66 -2.00
C LEU A 23 -2.13 9.04 -3.16
N SER A 24 -1.05 9.76 -2.86
CA SER A 24 0.06 9.93 -3.81
C SER A 24 0.74 8.60 -4.08
N GLU A 25 1.35 8.44 -5.25
CA GLU A 25 1.99 7.18 -5.69
C GLU A 25 3.03 6.65 -4.68
N ASP A 26 3.89 7.53 -4.13
CA ASP A 26 4.83 7.17 -3.07
C ASP A 26 4.12 6.56 -1.84
N CYS A 27 2.97 7.12 -1.45
CA CYS A 27 2.20 6.62 -0.32
C CYS A 27 1.46 5.33 -0.66
N GLN A 28 0.95 5.20 -1.89
CA GLN A 28 0.39 3.93 -2.38
C GLN A 28 1.45 2.83 -2.28
N GLN A 29 2.70 3.10 -2.67
CA GLN A 29 3.79 2.13 -2.59
C GLN A 29 4.09 1.68 -1.16
N PHE A 30 4.17 2.62 -0.21
CA PHE A 30 4.42 2.29 1.20
C PHE A 30 3.28 1.48 1.83
N ILE A 31 2.03 1.92 1.59
CA ILE A 31 0.85 1.27 2.16
C ILE A 31 0.62 -0.10 1.51
N CYS A 32 0.84 -0.24 0.20
CA CYS A 32 0.72 -1.52 -0.48
C CYS A 32 1.73 -2.57 -0.02
N LYS A 33 3.00 -2.18 0.20
CA LYS A 33 3.98 -3.08 0.80
C LYS A 33 3.53 -3.59 2.16
N PHE A 34 3.00 -2.70 2.99
CA PHE A 34 2.52 -3.04 4.31
C PHE A 34 1.28 -3.94 4.27
N PHE A 35 0.29 -3.60 3.44
CA PHE A 35 -0.94 -4.37 3.25
C PHE A 35 -0.69 -5.77 2.69
N ASN A 36 0.19 -5.90 1.70
CA ASN A 36 0.57 -7.21 1.17
C ASN A 36 1.35 -8.03 2.22
N ALA A 37 2.21 -7.40 3.03
CA ALA A 37 2.91 -8.10 4.11
C ALA A 37 1.93 -8.65 5.16
N ILE A 38 0.95 -7.84 5.59
CA ILE A 38 -0.09 -8.30 6.53
C ILE A 38 -0.94 -9.39 5.89
N ALA A 39 -1.39 -9.23 4.65
CA ALA A 39 -2.21 -10.24 3.98
C ALA A 39 -1.55 -11.62 3.89
N ASN A 40 -0.22 -11.65 3.82
CA ASN A 40 0.55 -12.89 3.80
C ASN A 40 0.70 -13.50 5.20
N ASP A 41 0.72 -12.68 6.26
CA ASP A 41 0.92 -13.11 7.66
C ASP A 41 -0.41 -13.43 8.36
N ASP A 42 -1.42 -12.60 8.13
CA ASP A 42 -2.77 -12.73 8.66
C ASP A 42 -3.83 -12.42 7.58
N PRO A 43 -4.30 -13.45 6.86
CA PRO A 43 -5.35 -13.30 5.85
C PRO A 43 -6.67 -12.76 6.40
N SER A 44 -6.97 -12.96 7.69
CA SER A 44 -8.24 -12.53 8.30
C SER A 44 -8.32 -11.01 8.46
N PHE A 45 -7.17 -10.32 8.50
CA PHE A 45 -7.11 -8.87 8.50
C PHE A 45 -7.63 -8.23 7.20
N THR A 46 -7.69 -9.01 6.12
CA THR A 46 -7.99 -8.46 4.79
C THR A 46 -9.47 -8.32 4.47
N GLU A 47 -10.36 -8.82 5.33
CA GLU A 47 -11.81 -8.82 5.09
C GLU A 47 -12.39 -7.41 4.94
N ASP A 48 -11.90 -6.44 5.72
CA ASP A 48 -12.38 -5.05 5.70
C ASP A 48 -11.72 -4.17 4.61
N ILE A 49 -10.68 -4.67 3.95
CA ILE A 49 -9.83 -3.91 3.02
C ILE A 49 -9.56 -4.66 1.71
N GLU A 50 -10.40 -5.63 1.36
CA GLU A 50 -10.19 -6.55 0.23
C GLU A 50 -9.91 -5.81 -1.09
N GLU A 51 -10.65 -4.73 -1.36
CA GLU A 51 -10.47 -3.91 -2.57
C GLU A 51 -9.10 -3.22 -2.63
N ASP A 52 -8.61 -2.70 -1.50
CA ASP A 52 -7.30 -2.07 -1.41
C ASP A 52 -6.18 -3.11 -1.54
N ILE A 53 -6.38 -4.31 -0.99
CA ILE A 53 -5.44 -5.44 -1.10
C ILE A 53 -5.34 -5.91 -2.56
N GLU A 54 -6.46 -6.05 -3.25
CA GLU A 54 -6.47 -6.35 -4.68
C GLU A 54 -5.74 -5.30 -5.50
N TYR A 55 -5.98 -4.03 -5.20
CA TYR A 55 -5.27 -2.93 -5.85
C TYR A 55 -3.77 -3.06 -5.61
N CYS A 56 -3.35 -3.32 -4.38
CA CYS A 56 -1.94 -3.43 -4.01
C CYS A 56 -1.22 -4.61 -4.66
N LYS A 57 -1.87 -5.76 -4.76
CA LYS A 57 -1.35 -6.90 -5.54
C LYS A 57 -1.12 -6.54 -7.01
N LYS A 58 -2.00 -5.72 -7.62
CA LYS A 58 -1.86 -5.25 -9.00
C LYS A 58 -0.79 -4.16 -9.12
N PHE A 59 -0.71 -3.25 -8.15
CA PHE A 59 0.21 -2.12 -8.11
C PHE A 59 1.67 -2.59 -8.00
N GLU A 60 1.99 -3.51 -7.10
CA GLU A 60 3.36 -4.02 -6.96
C GLU A 60 3.83 -4.80 -8.20
N ARG A 61 2.93 -5.53 -8.88
CA ARG A 61 3.28 -6.18 -10.16
C ARG A 61 3.67 -5.18 -11.25
N ARG A 62 3.14 -3.95 -11.22
CA ARG A 62 3.55 -2.87 -12.14
C ARG A 62 4.89 -2.26 -11.75
N ALA A 63 5.19 -2.19 -10.45
CA ALA A 63 6.48 -1.70 -9.95
C ALA A 63 7.64 -2.67 -10.24
N ILE A 64 7.37 -3.97 -10.42
CA ILE A 64 8.37 -4.99 -10.80
C ILE A 64 8.52 -5.09 -12.34
N VAL A 65 8.59 -3.95 -13.04
CA VAL A 65 9.18 -3.91 -14.39
C VAL A 65 10.59 -3.31 -14.25
N PRO A 66 11.62 -4.13 -14.01
CA PRO A 66 12.99 -3.65 -14.05
C PRO A 66 13.36 -3.44 -15.53
N GLY A 67 13.36 -2.19 -16.00
CA GLY A 67 13.76 -1.94 -17.39
C GLY A 67 13.48 -0.59 -18.03
N VAL A 68 13.16 0.48 -17.28
CA VAL A 68 13.19 1.84 -17.83
C VAL A 68 14.21 2.67 -17.05
N ILE A 69 15.47 2.54 -17.46
CA ILE A 69 16.55 3.52 -17.28
C ILE A 69 16.90 4.01 -18.68
#